data_AF-A0A8H3E5J9-F1
#
_entry.id   AF-A0A8H3E5J9-F1
#
_cell.length_a   1.000
_cell.length_b   1.000
_cell.length_c   1.000
_cell.angle_alpha   90.00
_cell.angle_beta   90.00
_cell.angle_gamma   90.00
#
_symmetry.space_group_name_H-M   'P 1'
#
loop_
_entity.id
_entity.type
_entity.pdbx_description
1 polymer ?
#
loop_
_entity_poly.entity_id
_entity_poly.type
_entity_poly.pdbx_seq_one_letter_code
_entity_poly.pdbx_strand_id
1 'polypeptide(L)'
;MNDYHGINHMKSYFDNPKLADPSSAKLIRNKVFKRIRAPVIDGNQENEETRDAEADQTFMPALAGDSGDPNPDAPKPDERDRWVSLTQLQYDRLQKWVDGEFTTGNKEDQNPYENVNFDEIPLQDQPSALTRAALEWSVGAPLYPGIEVFWHARQDELYKQAAQNEPWNRFRLADTVTPGDLGKGLALPWQSDFNMCNTHWWPSVRPDLVVAGPNFDSVLGNTQPGDLDKLASNLPPDTRVAWARGIEGEPDSHESNSNMVRKWAELGFVARQYYGPNAQATGNDQYPYGTLGNHRGDVDQNGNPLPEILVERQRNPDAS
;
A
#
# COMPACT_ATOMS: atom_id res chain seq x y z
N MET A 1 -7.48 13.63 20.72
CA MET A 1 -6.87 13.10 19.49
C MET A 1 -7.29 11.64 19.41
N ASN A 2 -8.20 11.33 18.49
CA ASN A 2 -8.79 10.01 18.36
C ASN A 2 -7.78 9.02 17.79
N ASP A 3 -7.91 7.78 18.24
CA ASP A 3 -7.02 6.62 18.10
C ASP A 3 -7.03 6.04 16.67
N TYR A 4 -6.95 6.89 15.64
CA TYR A 4 -7.23 6.55 14.23
C TYR A 4 -6.31 5.50 13.59
N HIS A 5 -5.23 5.12 14.26
CA HIS A 5 -4.27 4.17 13.72
C HIS A 5 -3.99 2.98 14.64
N GLY A 6 -4.77 2.77 15.71
CA GLY A 6 -4.76 1.60 16.59
C GLY A 6 -3.39 0.91 16.78
N ILE A 7 -3.02 0.04 15.84
CA ILE A 7 -1.75 -0.71 15.85
C ILE A 7 -0.49 0.15 15.58
N ASN A 8 -0.55 1.18 14.72
CA ASN A 8 0.60 2.04 14.41
C ASN A 8 0.88 3.10 15.50
N HIS A 9 -0.12 3.51 16.28
CA HIS A 9 0.10 4.39 17.45
C HIS A 9 0.73 3.61 18.62
N MET A 10 0.57 2.29 18.62
CA MET A 10 1.29 1.38 19.51
C MET A 10 2.71 1.12 18.98
N LYS A 11 3.53 2.17 18.83
CA LYS A 11 5.00 2.07 18.59
C LYS A 11 5.63 0.93 19.42
N SER A 12 5.09 0.63 20.60
CA SER A 12 5.56 -0.47 21.46
C SER A 12 5.45 -1.90 20.90
N TYR A 13 4.53 -2.22 19.99
CA TYR A 13 4.35 -3.62 19.54
C TYR A 13 5.21 -3.95 18.34
N PHE A 14 5.18 -3.14 17.27
CA PHE A 14 5.97 -3.42 16.07
C PHE A 14 7.46 -3.13 16.23
N ASP A 15 7.85 -2.24 17.14
CA ASP A 15 9.25 -2.02 17.50
C ASP A 15 9.82 -3.15 18.37
N ASN A 16 9.01 -4.18 18.70
CA ASN A 16 9.48 -5.32 19.49
C ASN A 16 10.21 -6.34 18.59
N PRO A 17 11.54 -6.46 18.69
CA PRO A 17 12.31 -7.37 17.82
C PRO A 17 11.94 -8.84 18.03
N LYS A 18 11.28 -9.18 19.15
CA LYS A 18 10.83 -10.55 19.44
C LYS A 18 9.62 -10.98 18.60
N LEU A 19 8.96 -10.08 17.88
CA LEU A 19 7.90 -10.45 16.93
C LEU A 19 8.41 -11.41 15.84
N ALA A 20 9.69 -11.32 15.49
CA ALA A 20 10.33 -12.20 14.53
C ALA A 20 10.79 -13.54 15.13
N ASP A 21 10.71 -13.76 16.44
CA ASP A 21 11.14 -15.00 17.08
C ASP A 21 9.95 -15.96 17.29
N PRO A 22 9.90 -17.12 16.59
CA PRO A 22 8.78 -18.06 16.69
C PRO A 22 8.63 -18.64 18.09
N SER A 23 9.74 -18.75 18.85
CA SER A 23 9.78 -19.35 20.19
C SER A 23 9.35 -18.40 21.31
N SER A 24 9.28 -17.09 21.04
CA SER A 24 8.90 -16.07 22.04
C SER A 24 7.73 -15.21 21.56
N ALA A 25 7.37 -14.16 22.29
CA ALA A 25 6.39 -13.13 21.92
C ALA A 25 4.96 -13.56 21.48
N LYS A 26 4.53 -14.82 21.64
CA LYS A 26 3.17 -15.29 21.27
C LYS A 26 2.05 -14.38 21.79
N LEU A 27 2.15 -13.92 23.03
CA LEU A 27 1.18 -12.99 23.61
C LEU A 27 1.09 -11.66 22.85
N ILE A 28 2.23 -11.14 22.38
CA ILE A 28 2.29 -9.88 21.64
C ILE A 28 1.76 -10.08 20.22
N ARG A 29 2.19 -11.15 19.54
CA ARG A 29 1.66 -11.50 18.22
C ARG A 29 0.14 -11.64 18.24
N ASN A 30 -0.41 -12.32 19.24
CA ASN A 30 -1.84 -12.47 19.42
C ASN A 30 -2.56 -11.13 19.64
N LYS A 31 -1.95 -10.18 20.36
CA LYS A 31 -2.53 -8.83 20.52
C LYS A 31 -2.59 -8.06 19.20
N VAL A 32 -1.58 -8.20 18.34
CA VAL A 32 -1.59 -7.62 17.00
C VAL A 32 -2.66 -8.30 16.15
N PHE A 33 -2.68 -9.63 16.12
CA PHE A 33 -3.61 -10.41 15.32
C PHE A 33 -5.08 -10.17 15.68
N LYS A 34 -5.41 -10.00 16.96
CA LYS A 34 -6.77 -9.65 17.44
C LYS A 34 -7.27 -8.28 16.98
N ARG A 35 -6.42 -7.47 16.35
CA ARG A 35 -6.80 -6.21 15.72
C ARG A 35 -6.94 -6.33 14.20
N ILE A 36 -6.61 -7.47 13.61
CA ILE A 36 -6.75 -7.72 12.18
C ILE A 36 -8.14 -8.29 11.92
N ARG A 37 -8.89 -7.63 11.04
CA ARG A 37 -10.25 -8.03 10.68
C ARG A 37 -10.27 -9.40 9.98
N ALA A 38 -11.15 -10.28 10.43
CA ALA A 38 -11.38 -11.58 9.85
C ALA A 38 -11.98 -11.45 8.43
N PRO A 39 -11.44 -12.15 7.43
CA PRO A 39 -12.01 -12.19 6.09
C PRO A 39 -13.20 -13.16 5.99
N VAL A 40 -13.91 -13.13 4.86
CA VAL A 40 -14.81 -14.23 4.49
C VAL A 40 -13.99 -15.51 4.38
N ILE A 41 -14.45 -16.59 5.01
CA ILE A 41 -13.82 -17.91 4.90
C ILE A 41 -14.21 -18.51 3.56
N ASP A 42 -13.31 -18.56 2.57
CA ASP A 42 -13.46 -19.17 1.23
C ASP A 42 -14.90 -19.62 0.85
N GLY A 43 -15.75 -18.65 0.49
CA GLY A 43 -17.12 -18.90 0.01
C GLY A 43 -18.17 -19.22 1.08
N ASN A 44 -17.84 -19.07 2.36
CA ASN A 44 -18.67 -19.37 3.52
C ASN A 44 -18.76 -18.17 4.48
N GLN A 45 -19.95 -18.01 5.07
CA GLN A 45 -20.35 -16.95 5.99
C GLN A 45 -20.37 -17.40 7.47
N GLU A 46 -19.75 -18.54 7.81
CA GLU A 46 -19.69 -19.07 9.18
C GLU A 46 -19.19 -18.08 10.24
N ASN A 47 -18.35 -17.12 9.87
CA ASN A 47 -17.79 -16.12 10.78
C ASN A 47 -18.50 -14.74 10.71
N GLU A 48 -19.74 -14.68 10.22
CA GLU A 48 -20.49 -13.43 10.08
C GLU A 48 -20.59 -12.62 11.38
N GLU A 49 -20.90 -13.26 12.51
CA GLU A 49 -21.02 -12.56 13.80
C GLU A 49 -19.70 -11.92 14.22
N THR A 50 -18.58 -12.62 13.99
CA THR A 50 -17.23 -12.07 14.23
C THR A 50 -16.98 -10.87 13.32
N ARG A 51 -17.25 -11.00 12.01
CA ARG A 51 -17.03 -9.91 11.06
C ARG A 51 -17.89 -8.68 11.36
N ASP A 52 -19.12 -8.86 11.84
CA ASP A 52 -19.97 -7.75 12.29
C ASP A 52 -19.37 -7.00 13.48
N ALA A 53 -18.86 -7.75 14.46
CA ALA A 53 -18.22 -7.20 15.65
C ALA A 53 -16.87 -6.50 15.35
N GLU A 54 -16.24 -6.83 14.22
CA GLU A 54 -14.94 -6.27 13.79
C GLU A 54 -15.07 -5.16 12.74
N ALA A 55 -16.28 -4.83 12.32
CA ALA A 55 -16.56 -3.81 11.31
C ALA A 55 -16.64 -2.41 11.94
N ASP A 56 -15.51 -1.93 12.44
CA ASP A 56 -15.30 -0.56 12.90
C ASP A 56 -13.81 -0.12 12.76
N GLN A 57 -13.52 1.15 13.09
CA GLN A 57 -12.19 1.76 13.00
C GLN A 57 -11.14 1.18 13.98
N THR A 58 -11.55 0.40 14.97
CA THR A 58 -10.64 -0.19 15.96
C THR A 58 -9.92 -1.44 15.44
N PHE A 59 -10.37 -1.97 14.30
CA PHE A 59 -9.78 -3.09 13.56
C PHE A 59 -9.12 -2.63 12.28
N MET A 60 -8.15 -3.43 11.83
CA MET A 60 -7.27 -3.14 10.71
C MET A 60 -7.51 -4.08 9.52
N PRO A 61 -7.32 -3.57 8.29
CA PRO A 61 -7.03 -2.17 7.96
C PRO A 61 -8.23 -1.24 8.21
N ALA A 62 -7.99 -0.01 8.66
CA ALA A 62 -9.03 1.01 8.82
C ALA A 62 -9.31 1.71 7.47
N LEU A 63 -9.66 0.91 6.46
CA LEU A 63 -9.93 1.33 5.09
C LEU A 63 -11.31 0.81 4.65
N ALA A 64 -11.89 1.48 3.66
CA ALA A 64 -13.13 1.13 2.98
C ALA A 64 -13.04 -0.27 2.36
N GLY A 65 -14.19 -0.95 2.29
CA GLY A 65 -14.34 -2.28 1.71
C GLY A 65 -15.02 -2.24 0.34
N ASP A 66 -15.41 -3.41 -0.16
CA ASP A 66 -16.03 -3.54 -1.49
C ASP A 66 -17.50 -3.08 -1.52
N SER A 67 -18.08 -2.65 -0.40
CA SER A 67 -19.45 -2.09 -0.31
C SER A 67 -19.51 -0.58 -0.08
N GLY A 68 -18.43 0.13 -0.43
CA GLY A 68 -18.34 1.59 -0.31
C GLY A 68 -17.76 2.05 1.02
N ASP A 69 -17.91 3.34 1.31
CA ASP A 69 -17.32 3.96 2.49
C ASP A 69 -17.86 3.36 3.80
N PRO A 70 -17.00 3.25 4.83
CA PRO A 70 -17.43 2.93 6.17
C PRO A 70 -18.53 3.86 6.65
N ASN A 71 -19.61 3.29 7.19
CA ASN A 71 -20.73 4.04 7.73
C ASN A 71 -21.12 3.47 9.09
N PRO A 72 -20.70 4.10 10.21
CA PRO A 72 -21.01 3.61 11.56
C PRO A 72 -22.50 3.67 11.91
N ASP A 73 -23.29 4.43 11.14
CA ASP A 73 -24.74 4.51 11.29
C ASP A 73 -25.48 3.47 10.45
N ALA A 74 -24.78 2.69 9.60
CA ALA A 74 -25.38 1.63 8.82
C ALA A 74 -25.73 0.43 9.72
N PRO A 75 -26.86 -0.25 9.48
CA PRO A 75 -27.17 -1.49 10.19
C PRO A 75 -26.15 -2.57 9.81
N LYS A 76 -25.80 -3.45 10.76
CA LYS A 76 -25.24 -4.76 10.43
C LYS A 76 -26.35 -5.58 9.72
N PRO A 77 -26.09 -6.28 8.60
CA PRO A 77 -24.80 -6.66 8.04
C PRO A 77 -24.15 -5.65 7.09
N ASP A 78 -24.85 -4.60 6.63
CA ASP A 78 -24.40 -3.72 5.54
C ASP A 78 -23.07 -3.00 5.83
N GLU A 79 -22.74 -2.82 7.11
CA GLU A 79 -21.46 -2.24 7.51
C GLU A 79 -20.27 -3.20 7.32
N ARG A 80 -20.48 -4.52 7.39
CA ARG A 80 -19.38 -5.50 7.42
C ARG A 80 -18.47 -5.42 6.20
N ASP A 81 -19.08 -5.27 5.02
CA ASP A 81 -18.39 -5.29 3.73
C ASP A 81 -17.95 -3.88 3.29
N ARG A 82 -18.25 -2.86 4.09
CA ARG A 82 -17.73 -1.49 3.97
C ARG A 82 -16.35 -1.32 4.61
N TRP A 83 -15.82 -2.37 5.23
CA TRP A 83 -14.47 -2.40 5.78
C TRP A 83 -13.63 -3.49 5.10
N VAL A 84 -12.44 -3.15 4.61
CA VAL A 84 -11.57 -4.14 3.97
C VAL A 84 -11.02 -5.14 4.98
N SER A 85 -10.83 -6.38 4.55
CA SER A 85 -10.05 -7.40 5.26
C SER A 85 -8.86 -7.83 4.40
N LEU A 86 -7.92 -8.54 5.02
CA LEU A 86 -6.92 -9.30 4.25
C LEU A 86 -7.61 -10.40 3.42
N THR A 87 -6.87 -11.06 2.54
CA THR A 87 -7.33 -12.34 1.97
C THR A 87 -7.31 -13.45 3.04
N GLN A 88 -8.09 -14.51 2.86
CA GLN A 88 -8.06 -15.69 3.74
C GLN A 88 -6.63 -16.24 3.89
N LEU A 89 -5.89 -16.37 2.77
CA LEU A 89 -4.51 -16.84 2.78
C LEU A 89 -3.57 -15.95 3.60
N GLN A 90 -3.70 -14.63 3.50
CA GLN A 90 -2.89 -13.69 4.29
C GLN A 90 -3.25 -13.78 5.78
N TYR A 91 -4.54 -13.90 6.11
CA TYR A 91 -5.01 -14.06 7.47
C TYR A 91 -4.51 -15.37 8.09
N ASP A 92 -4.58 -16.49 7.38
CA ASP A 92 -4.07 -17.78 7.83
C ASP A 92 -2.56 -17.77 8.07
N ARG A 93 -1.80 -17.05 7.24
CA ARG A 93 -0.37 -16.84 7.45
C ARG A 93 -0.10 -16.05 8.73
N LEU A 94 -0.92 -15.06 9.05
CA LEU A 94 -0.81 -14.34 10.33
C LEU A 94 -1.19 -15.22 11.51
N GLN A 95 -2.17 -16.11 11.38
CA GLN A 95 -2.49 -17.10 12.42
C GLN A 95 -1.30 -18.03 12.68
N LYS A 96 -0.68 -18.57 11.63
CA LYS A 96 0.57 -19.36 11.76
C LYS A 96 1.69 -18.57 12.42
N TRP A 97 1.84 -17.29 12.07
CA TRP A 97 2.78 -16.39 12.74
C TRP A 97 2.49 -16.28 14.24
N VAL A 98 1.24 -16.08 14.66
CA VAL A 98 0.84 -16.08 16.08
C VAL A 98 1.24 -17.38 16.76
N ASP A 99 0.99 -18.52 16.12
CA ASP A 99 1.26 -19.84 16.68
C ASP A 99 2.74 -20.22 16.73
N GLY A 100 3.62 -19.43 16.11
CA GLY A 100 5.05 -19.73 16.03
C GLY A 100 5.38 -20.74 14.92
N GLU A 101 4.43 -20.98 14.01
CA GLU A 101 4.58 -21.89 12.86
C GLU A 101 5.19 -21.16 11.66
N PHE A 102 6.34 -20.54 11.86
CA PHE A 102 7.07 -19.83 10.82
C PHE A 102 8.58 -19.98 11.00
N THR A 103 9.30 -19.84 9.90
CA THR A 103 10.77 -19.85 9.87
C THR A 103 11.31 -18.44 9.71
N THR A 104 12.44 -18.16 10.35
CA THR A 104 13.17 -16.90 10.20
C THR A 104 14.31 -17.06 9.20
N GLY A 105 14.82 -15.94 8.69
CA GLY A 105 15.92 -15.90 7.72
C GLY A 105 16.15 -14.47 7.25
N ASN A 106 17.24 -14.24 6.51
CA ASN A 106 17.44 -12.92 5.92
C ASN A 106 16.43 -12.71 4.81
N LYS A 107 15.90 -11.49 4.68
CA LYS A 107 14.96 -11.12 3.62
C LYS A 107 15.50 -11.46 2.22
N GLU A 108 16.80 -11.24 2.02
CA GLU A 108 17.56 -11.55 0.79
C GLU A 108 17.60 -13.06 0.48
N ASP A 109 17.62 -13.92 1.51
CA ASP A 109 17.60 -15.37 1.35
C ASP A 109 16.17 -15.91 1.12
N GLN A 110 15.15 -15.14 1.49
CA GLN A 110 13.75 -15.56 1.51
C GLN A 110 12.92 -15.06 0.31
N ASN A 111 13.36 -14.02 -0.39
CA ASN A 111 12.77 -13.57 -1.63
C ASN A 111 13.73 -13.81 -2.81
N PRO A 112 13.56 -14.90 -3.60
CA PRO A 112 14.49 -15.25 -4.67
C PRO A 112 14.53 -14.23 -5.82
N TYR A 113 13.69 -13.19 -5.76
CA TYR A 113 13.59 -12.14 -6.77
C TYR A 113 14.02 -10.76 -6.23
N GLU A 114 14.33 -10.63 -4.95
CA GLU A 114 14.79 -9.36 -4.38
C GLU A 114 16.31 -9.24 -4.57
N ASN A 115 16.74 -8.17 -5.24
CA ASN A 115 18.16 -7.89 -5.54
C ASN A 115 18.87 -8.91 -6.44
N VAL A 116 18.13 -9.78 -7.11
CA VAL A 116 18.65 -10.70 -8.13
C VAL A 116 18.51 -10.03 -9.49
N ASN A 117 19.57 -10.03 -10.30
CA ASN A 117 19.45 -9.55 -11.67
C ASN A 117 18.46 -10.45 -12.43
N PHE A 118 17.59 -9.88 -13.27
CA PHE A 118 16.61 -10.67 -14.02
C PHE A 118 17.26 -11.83 -14.78
N ASP A 119 18.46 -11.62 -15.33
CA ASP A 119 19.23 -12.64 -16.06
C ASP A 119 19.74 -13.79 -15.18
N GLU A 120 19.75 -13.62 -13.85
CA GLU A 120 20.15 -14.63 -12.87
C GLU A 120 18.96 -15.49 -12.38
N ILE A 121 17.73 -15.07 -12.66
CA ILE A 121 16.53 -15.86 -12.38
C ILE A 121 16.51 -17.07 -13.34
N PRO A 122 16.32 -18.31 -12.84
CA PRO A 122 16.20 -19.48 -13.70
C PRO A 122 15.15 -19.27 -14.81
N LEU A 123 15.49 -19.65 -16.04
CA LEU A 123 14.68 -19.34 -17.23
C LEU A 123 13.20 -19.73 -17.09
N GLN A 124 12.91 -20.85 -16.43
CA GLN A 124 11.55 -21.31 -16.20
C GLN A 124 10.73 -20.43 -15.24
N ASP A 125 11.39 -19.66 -14.39
CA ASP A 125 10.77 -18.81 -13.36
C ASP A 125 10.66 -17.34 -13.79
N GLN A 126 11.40 -16.93 -14.84
CA GLN A 126 11.41 -15.57 -15.37
C GLN A 126 10.02 -15.02 -15.76
N PRO A 127 9.12 -15.77 -16.45
CA PRO A 127 7.79 -15.25 -16.80
C PRO A 127 6.97 -14.82 -15.58
N SER A 128 7.09 -15.59 -14.50
CA SER A 128 6.36 -15.38 -13.25
C SER A 128 6.94 -14.23 -12.44
N ALA A 129 8.26 -14.06 -12.48
CA ALA A 129 8.90 -12.86 -11.96
C ALA A 129 8.39 -11.60 -12.67
N LEU A 130 8.25 -11.62 -13.99
CA LEU A 130 7.66 -10.51 -14.75
C LEU A 130 6.18 -10.28 -14.42
N THR A 131 5.38 -11.35 -14.32
CA THR A 131 3.97 -11.23 -13.92
C THR A 131 3.83 -10.62 -12.53
N ARG A 132 4.64 -11.08 -11.56
CA ARG A 132 4.65 -10.52 -10.21
C ARG A 132 5.07 -9.05 -10.24
N ALA A 133 6.17 -8.71 -10.93
CA ALA A 133 6.65 -7.34 -11.01
C ALA A 133 5.61 -6.38 -11.61
N ALA A 134 4.77 -6.85 -12.53
CA ALA A 134 3.69 -6.05 -13.11
C ALA A 134 2.51 -5.85 -12.14
N LEU A 135 2.16 -6.86 -11.34
CA LEU A 135 0.94 -6.86 -10.51
C LEU A 135 1.17 -6.43 -9.05
N GLU A 136 2.39 -6.56 -8.52
CA GLU A 136 2.71 -6.27 -7.11
C GLU A 136 2.51 -4.79 -6.73
N TRP A 137 2.49 -3.90 -7.72
CA TRP A 137 2.22 -2.48 -7.55
C TRP A 137 0.75 -2.09 -7.68
N SER A 138 -0.11 -3.01 -8.13
CA SER A 138 -1.53 -2.75 -8.37
C SER A 138 -2.35 -2.90 -7.09
N VAL A 139 -3.50 -2.22 -7.05
CA VAL A 139 -4.48 -2.41 -5.97
C VAL A 139 -5.07 -3.82 -6.02
N GLY A 140 -5.00 -4.53 -4.89
CA GLY A 140 -5.69 -5.82 -4.72
C GLY A 140 -7.07 -5.70 -4.06
N ALA A 141 -7.20 -4.83 -3.07
CA ALA A 141 -8.45 -4.59 -2.35
C ALA A 141 -8.49 -3.20 -1.67
N PRO A 142 -9.69 -2.63 -1.45
CA PRO A 142 -10.95 -3.04 -2.08
C PRO A 142 -10.91 -2.84 -3.60
N LEU A 143 -11.95 -3.25 -4.33
CA LEU A 143 -12.19 -2.91 -5.74
C LEU A 143 -13.63 -2.39 -5.86
N TYR A 144 -13.80 -1.07 -5.71
CA TYR A 144 -15.10 -0.40 -5.79
C TYR A 144 -14.97 0.97 -6.47
N PRO A 145 -15.06 1.03 -7.81
CA PRO A 145 -14.96 -0.07 -8.76
C PRO A 145 -13.52 -0.64 -8.86
N GLY A 146 -12.52 0.11 -8.41
CA GLY A 146 -11.08 -0.19 -8.45
C GLY A 146 -10.26 0.99 -9.00
N ILE A 147 -8.93 0.86 -9.08
CA ILE A 147 -8.05 1.88 -9.68
C ILE A 147 -7.59 1.44 -11.06
N GLU A 148 -6.76 0.40 -11.15
CA GLU A 148 -6.21 -0.08 -12.43
C GLU A 148 -7.18 -1.01 -13.18
N VAL A 149 -7.95 -1.79 -12.42
CA VAL A 149 -8.90 -2.79 -12.92
C VAL A 149 -10.21 -2.75 -12.14
N PHE A 150 -11.29 -3.14 -12.82
CA PHE A 150 -12.61 -3.30 -12.23
C PHE A 150 -12.67 -4.54 -11.32
N TRP A 151 -13.55 -4.56 -10.31
CA TRP A 151 -13.75 -5.68 -9.38
C TRP A 151 -13.93 -7.04 -10.05
N HIS A 152 -14.45 -7.07 -11.29
CA HIS A 152 -14.62 -8.28 -12.07
C HIS A 152 -13.30 -9.04 -12.24
N ALA A 153 -12.14 -8.38 -12.18
CA ALA A 153 -10.81 -9.00 -12.15
C ALA A 153 -10.60 -10.00 -11.00
N ARG A 154 -11.50 -10.09 -10.02
CA ARG A 154 -11.47 -11.13 -8.97
C ARG A 154 -12.18 -12.43 -9.34
N GLN A 155 -12.91 -12.46 -10.45
CA GLN A 155 -13.65 -13.65 -10.85
C GLN A 155 -12.70 -14.69 -11.44
N ASP A 156 -12.68 -15.89 -10.86
CA ASP A 156 -11.83 -17.01 -11.29
C ASP A 156 -12.06 -17.38 -12.76
N GLU A 157 -13.28 -17.17 -13.27
CA GLU A 157 -13.67 -17.45 -14.66
C GLU A 157 -12.97 -16.57 -15.69
N LEU A 158 -12.42 -15.42 -15.28
CA LEU A 158 -11.60 -14.59 -16.18
C LEU A 158 -10.22 -15.16 -16.44
N TYR A 159 -9.80 -16.15 -15.66
CA TYR A 159 -8.48 -16.73 -15.75
C TYR A 159 -8.53 -18.17 -16.23
N LYS A 160 -7.46 -18.60 -16.91
CA LYS A 160 -7.29 -20.00 -17.26
C LYS A 160 -7.12 -20.80 -15.98
N GLN A 161 -8.00 -21.78 -15.78
CA GLN A 161 -7.88 -22.73 -14.68
C GLN A 161 -6.53 -23.47 -14.82
N ALA A 162 -5.63 -23.21 -13.87
CA ALA A 162 -4.29 -23.76 -13.92
C ALA A 162 -4.33 -25.26 -13.60
N ALA A 163 -3.86 -26.08 -14.54
CA ALA A 163 -3.54 -27.46 -14.24
C ALA A 163 -2.41 -27.51 -13.18
N GLN A 164 -2.36 -28.56 -12.37
CA GLN A 164 -1.39 -28.70 -11.28
C GLN A 164 0.08 -28.59 -11.74
N ASN A 165 0.35 -28.95 -13.00
CA ASN A 165 1.67 -28.89 -13.63
C ASN A 165 1.95 -27.56 -14.36
N GLU A 166 1.00 -26.63 -14.43
CA GLU A 166 1.16 -25.30 -15.03
C GLU A 166 0.63 -24.20 -14.09
N PRO A 167 1.17 -24.08 -12.85
CA PRO A 167 0.70 -23.10 -11.87
C PRO A 167 0.81 -21.64 -12.35
N TRP A 168 1.68 -21.39 -13.34
CA TRP A 168 1.86 -20.09 -13.98
C TRP A 168 0.65 -19.65 -14.82
N ASN A 169 -0.25 -20.57 -15.20
CA ASN A 169 -1.47 -20.22 -15.95
C ASN A 169 -2.51 -19.48 -15.10
N ARG A 170 -2.35 -19.43 -13.77
CA ARG A 170 -3.31 -18.77 -12.86
C ARG A 170 -3.52 -17.28 -13.15
N PHE A 171 -2.59 -16.62 -13.83
CA PHE A 171 -2.69 -15.22 -14.22
C PHE A 171 -2.90 -15.00 -15.73
N ARG A 172 -3.11 -16.08 -16.50
CA ARG A 172 -3.46 -15.96 -17.91
C ARG A 172 -4.95 -15.75 -18.04
N LEU A 173 -5.38 -14.77 -18.83
CA LEU A 173 -6.78 -14.54 -19.11
C LEU A 173 -7.38 -15.71 -19.92
N ALA A 174 -8.63 -16.06 -19.63
CA ALA A 174 -9.41 -17.02 -20.38
C ALA A 174 -9.66 -16.51 -21.81
N ASP A 175 -9.84 -17.43 -22.76
CA ASP A 175 -10.04 -17.08 -24.18
C ASP A 175 -11.37 -16.35 -24.44
N THR A 176 -12.25 -16.33 -23.44
CA THR A 176 -13.52 -15.58 -23.42
C THR A 176 -13.35 -14.10 -23.08
N VAL A 177 -12.21 -13.69 -22.53
CA VAL A 177 -11.94 -12.29 -22.16
C VAL A 177 -11.58 -11.49 -23.41
N THR A 178 -12.28 -10.37 -23.61
CA THR A 178 -12.14 -9.49 -24.78
C THR A 178 -11.53 -8.14 -24.40
N PRO A 179 -10.98 -7.38 -25.38
CA PRO A 179 -10.44 -6.05 -25.13
C PRO A 179 -11.45 -5.13 -24.42
N GLY A 180 -11.04 -4.59 -23.26
CA GLY A 180 -11.85 -3.71 -22.43
C GLY A 180 -12.51 -4.38 -21.22
N ASP A 181 -12.59 -5.72 -21.15
CA ASP A 181 -13.34 -6.40 -20.08
C ASP A 181 -12.83 -6.14 -18.67
N LEU A 182 -11.53 -5.89 -18.49
CA LEU A 182 -10.93 -5.58 -17.19
C LEU A 182 -11.18 -4.12 -16.75
N GLY A 183 -11.45 -3.21 -17.67
CA GLY A 183 -11.56 -1.77 -17.39
C GLY A 183 -12.96 -1.19 -17.62
N LYS A 184 -13.87 -1.94 -18.28
CA LYS A 184 -15.19 -1.42 -18.69
C LYS A 184 -16.10 -0.95 -17.55
N GLY A 185 -15.83 -1.38 -16.33
CA GLY A 185 -16.58 -0.97 -15.13
C GLY A 185 -15.94 0.18 -14.36
N LEU A 186 -14.78 0.68 -14.79
CA LEU A 186 -14.14 1.86 -14.21
C LEU A 186 -14.86 3.13 -14.65
N ALA A 187 -14.69 4.21 -13.89
CA ALA A 187 -15.30 5.49 -14.21
C ALA A 187 -14.78 6.09 -15.52
N LEU A 188 -15.66 6.84 -16.18
CA LEU A 188 -15.36 7.57 -17.40
C LEU A 188 -15.76 9.04 -17.23
N PRO A 189 -14.80 9.97 -17.09
CA PRO A 189 -13.35 9.75 -17.07
C PRO A 189 -12.85 9.23 -15.71
N TRP A 190 -11.73 8.50 -15.71
CA TRP A 190 -11.15 7.88 -14.50
C TRP A 190 -10.75 8.92 -13.43
N GLN A 191 -10.42 10.15 -13.85
CA GLN A 191 -10.06 11.23 -12.94
C GLN A 191 -11.15 11.58 -11.93
N SER A 192 -12.42 11.39 -12.27
CA SER A 192 -13.51 11.64 -11.32
C SER A 192 -13.47 10.63 -10.18
N ASP A 193 -13.26 9.35 -10.49
CA ASP A 193 -13.10 8.31 -9.48
C ASP A 193 -11.84 8.56 -8.65
N PHE A 194 -10.70 8.83 -9.31
CA PHE A 194 -9.45 9.12 -8.63
C PHE A 194 -9.51 10.29 -7.63
N ASN A 195 -10.39 11.27 -7.89
CA ASN A 195 -10.67 12.35 -6.96
C ASN A 195 -11.45 11.86 -5.72
N MET A 196 -12.49 11.07 -5.95
CA MET A 196 -13.38 10.50 -4.93
C MET A 196 -12.73 9.38 -4.12
N CYS A 197 -11.70 8.72 -4.66
CA CYS A 197 -10.88 7.70 -4.01
C CYS A 197 -9.97 8.28 -2.91
N ASN A 198 -10.55 9.02 -1.97
CA ASN A 198 -9.84 9.75 -0.91
C ASN A 198 -10.25 9.25 0.49
N THR A 199 -9.44 9.61 1.48
CA THR A 199 -9.61 9.39 2.92
C THR A 199 -9.50 7.93 3.39
N HIS A 200 -10.32 7.02 2.85
CA HIS A 200 -10.45 5.65 3.37
C HIS A 200 -10.11 4.56 2.34
N TRP A 201 -9.66 4.91 1.14
CA TRP A 201 -9.52 3.95 0.05
C TRP A 201 -8.09 3.40 -0.08
N TRP A 202 -7.30 3.91 -1.03
CA TRP A 202 -5.99 3.35 -1.38
C TRP A 202 -4.84 4.35 -1.22
N PRO A 203 -4.44 4.71 0.02
CA PRO A 203 -3.43 5.73 0.27
C PRO A 203 -2.05 5.40 -0.31
N SER A 204 -1.79 4.15 -0.70
CA SER A 204 -0.56 3.71 -1.37
C SER A 204 -0.47 4.13 -2.84
N VAL A 205 -1.59 4.17 -3.57
CA VAL A 205 -1.63 4.56 -5.00
C VAL A 205 -2.20 5.97 -5.19
N ARG A 206 -3.03 6.43 -4.26
CA ARG A 206 -3.64 7.76 -4.20
C ARG A 206 -3.49 8.30 -2.78
N PRO A 207 -2.38 8.97 -2.46
CA PRO A 207 -2.15 9.48 -1.10
C PRO A 207 -3.21 10.49 -0.66
N ASP A 208 -3.51 10.53 0.64
CA ASP A 208 -4.37 11.55 1.24
C ASP A 208 -3.57 12.65 1.91
N LEU A 209 -2.67 12.25 2.81
CA LEU A 209 -1.83 13.14 3.60
C LEU A 209 -0.36 12.81 3.35
N VAL A 210 0.40 13.80 2.89
CA VAL A 210 1.81 13.66 2.53
C VAL A 210 2.69 14.62 3.33
N VAL A 211 3.95 14.23 3.51
CA VAL A 211 5.00 15.16 3.92
C VAL A 211 5.40 15.94 2.67
N ALA A 212 5.06 17.23 2.61
CA ALA A 212 5.47 18.07 1.49
C ALA A 212 6.96 18.41 1.55
N GLY A 213 7.61 18.49 0.39
CA GLY A 213 9.01 18.89 0.24
C GLY A 213 9.42 20.08 1.11
N PRO A 214 8.73 21.23 1.07
CA PRO A 214 9.06 22.39 1.90
C PRO A 214 9.04 22.11 3.41
N ASN A 215 8.14 21.25 3.89
CA ASN A 215 8.06 20.89 5.31
C ASN A 215 9.25 20.01 5.69
N PHE A 216 9.60 19.04 4.83
CA PHE A 216 10.79 18.21 4.99
C PHE A 216 12.09 19.05 4.98
N ASP A 217 12.23 19.95 4.00
CA ASP A 217 13.43 20.78 3.84
C ASP A 217 13.63 21.72 5.04
N SER A 218 12.54 22.20 5.66
CA SER A 218 12.57 23.08 6.83
C SER A 218 13.16 22.44 8.10
N VAL A 219 13.05 21.11 8.23
CA VAL A 219 13.52 20.37 9.40
C VAL A 219 14.88 19.69 9.17
N LEU A 220 15.28 19.54 7.91
CA LEU A 220 16.49 18.83 7.50
C LEU A 220 17.75 19.48 8.10
N GLY A 221 17.86 20.81 8.06
CA GLY A 221 19.01 21.55 8.58
C GLY A 221 19.22 21.45 10.10
N ASN A 222 18.19 21.02 10.85
CA ASN A 222 18.21 20.95 12.31
C ASN A 222 18.27 19.50 12.85
N THR A 223 18.31 18.52 11.94
CA THR A 223 18.27 17.10 12.30
C THR A 223 19.61 16.46 11.96
N GLN A 224 20.21 15.79 12.95
CA GLN A 224 21.45 15.06 12.69
C GLN A 224 21.12 13.86 11.77
N PRO A 225 21.96 13.61 10.77
CA PRO A 225 21.94 12.37 10.02
C PRO A 225 21.74 11.11 10.87
N GLY A 226 20.88 10.19 10.44
CA GLY A 226 20.62 8.93 11.16
C GLY A 226 19.60 9.02 12.30
N ASP A 227 19.21 10.23 12.73
CA ASP A 227 18.27 10.40 13.84
C ASP A 227 16.80 10.42 13.35
N LEU A 228 16.30 9.24 12.96
CA LEU A 228 14.94 9.05 12.42
C LEU A 228 13.88 9.49 13.43
N ASP A 229 14.10 9.24 14.72
CA ASP A 229 13.16 9.61 15.77
C ASP A 229 13.05 11.12 15.93
N LYS A 230 14.17 11.84 15.85
CA LYS A 230 14.16 13.31 15.86
C LYS A 230 13.57 13.88 14.58
N LEU A 231 13.86 13.29 13.41
CA LEU A 231 13.22 13.69 12.15
C LEU A 231 11.70 13.54 12.24
N ALA A 232 11.22 12.37 12.69
CA ALA A 232 9.79 12.09 12.86
C ALA A 232 9.16 13.02 13.90
N SER A 233 9.87 13.35 14.98
CA SER A 233 9.40 14.30 16.00
C SER A 233 9.29 15.73 15.49
N ASN A 234 10.11 16.10 14.49
CA ASN A 234 10.04 17.40 13.81
C ASN A 234 9.03 17.43 12.66
N LEU A 235 8.50 16.27 12.24
CA LEU A 235 7.43 16.13 11.26
C LEU A 235 6.18 15.50 11.88
N PRO A 236 5.58 16.12 12.92
CA PRO A 236 4.38 15.59 13.55
C PRO A 236 3.20 15.53 12.56
N PRO A 237 2.16 14.73 12.84
CA PRO A 237 1.05 14.49 11.90
C PRO A 237 0.36 15.75 11.35
N ASP A 238 0.31 16.82 12.13
CA ASP A 238 -0.22 18.15 11.77
C ASP A 238 0.63 18.90 10.74
N THR A 239 1.87 18.48 10.51
CA THR A 239 2.70 18.99 9.39
C THR A 239 2.41 18.32 8.06
N ARG A 240 1.56 17.28 8.04
CA ARG A 240 1.13 16.66 6.78
C ARG A 240 0.10 17.54 6.10
N VAL A 241 0.17 17.60 4.78
CA VAL A 241 -0.78 18.37 3.97
C VAL A 241 -1.57 17.43 3.07
N ALA A 242 -2.76 17.87 2.66
CA ALA A 242 -3.55 17.16 1.67
C ALA A 242 -2.74 16.99 0.37
N TRP A 243 -2.65 15.76 -0.14
CA TRP A 243 -1.93 15.47 -1.38
C TRP A 243 -2.59 16.15 -2.58
N ALA A 244 -3.92 16.04 -2.69
CA ALA A 244 -4.73 16.68 -3.73
C ALA A 244 -4.98 18.19 -3.49
N ARG A 245 -4.17 18.85 -2.64
CA ARG A 245 -4.26 20.31 -2.45
C ARG A 245 -4.09 21.02 -3.80
N GLY A 246 -4.96 21.99 -4.11
CA GLY A 246 -5.01 22.68 -5.40
C GLY A 246 -6.08 22.15 -6.36
N ILE A 247 -6.70 21.01 -6.05
CA ILE A 247 -7.98 20.60 -6.63
C ILE A 247 -9.10 21.33 -5.88
N GLU A 248 -9.64 22.38 -6.50
CA GLU A 248 -10.65 23.27 -5.91
C GLU A 248 -12.06 22.66 -5.98
N GLY A 249 -12.95 23.12 -5.11
CA GLY A 249 -14.35 22.68 -5.00
C GLY A 249 -14.61 21.84 -3.76
N GLU A 250 -15.88 21.73 -3.36
CA GLU A 250 -16.28 20.84 -2.27
C GLU A 250 -15.91 19.38 -2.61
N PRO A 251 -15.51 18.56 -1.63
CA PRO A 251 -15.22 17.15 -1.85
C PRO A 251 -16.35 16.45 -2.62
N ASP A 252 -15.96 15.61 -3.58
CA ASP A 252 -16.85 14.80 -4.44
C ASP A 252 -17.86 15.60 -5.29
N SER A 253 -17.76 16.92 -5.31
CA SER A 253 -18.60 17.77 -6.14
C SER A 253 -18.24 17.65 -7.62
N HIS A 254 -19.21 18.00 -8.49
CA HIS A 254 -18.97 18.10 -9.92
C HIS A 254 -17.81 19.05 -10.28
N GLU A 255 -17.65 20.13 -9.51
CA GLU A 255 -16.55 21.08 -9.67
C GLU A 255 -15.20 20.43 -9.37
N SER A 256 -15.07 19.78 -8.21
CA SER A 256 -13.85 19.09 -7.79
C SER A 256 -13.45 17.98 -8.78
N ASN A 257 -14.41 17.18 -9.23
CA ASN A 257 -14.20 16.15 -10.25
C ASN A 257 -13.74 16.74 -11.59
N SER A 258 -14.35 17.85 -12.02
CA SER A 258 -13.94 18.57 -13.22
C SER A 258 -12.54 19.16 -13.09
N ASN A 259 -12.15 19.60 -11.89
CA ASN A 259 -10.81 20.12 -11.63
C ASN A 259 -9.77 19.00 -11.61
N MET A 260 -10.08 17.82 -11.09
CA MET A 260 -9.20 16.66 -11.22
C MET A 260 -8.95 16.29 -12.68
N VAL A 261 -9.99 16.31 -13.54
CA VAL A 261 -9.82 16.08 -14.98
C VAL A 261 -8.79 17.05 -15.60
N ARG A 262 -8.78 18.31 -15.16
CA ARG A 262 -7.89 19.36 -15.70
C ARG A 262 -6.48 19.32 -15.10
N LYS A 263 -6.38 19.04 -13.80
CA LYS A 263 -5.17 19.28 -12.99
C LYS A 263 -4.50 18.02 -12.47
N TRP A 264 -5.00 16.80 -12.73
CA TRP A 264 -4.41 15.57 -12.19
C TRP A 264 -2.89 15.44 -12.44
N ALA A 265 -2.43 15.92 -13.61
CA ALA A 265 -1.02 15.86 -14.02
C ALA A 265 -0.11 16.88 -13.29
N GLU A 266 -0.70 17.78 -12.49
CA GLU A 266 0.00 18.76 -11.64
C GLU A 266 0.23 18.22 -10.22
N LEU A 267 -0.40 17.11 -9.84
CA LEU A 267 -0.24 16.48 -8.53
C LEU A 267 1.22 16.04 -8.31
N GLY A 268 1.67 16.16 -7.06
CA GLY A 268 3.04 15.79 -6.70
C GLY A 268 3.23 14.28 -6.62
N PHE A 269 4.47 13.83 -6.83
CA PHE A 269 4.85 12.43 -6.65
C PHE A 269 5.48 12.23 -5.29
N VAL A 270 5.05 11.17 -4.60
CA VAL A 270 5.69 10.73 -3.36
C VAL A 270 6.88 9.86 -3.73
N ALA A 271 8.07 10.29 -3.32
CA ALA A 271 9.31 9.59 -3.60
C ALA A 271 10.13 9.43 -2.32
N ARG A 272 11.06 8.46 -2.34
CA ARG A 272 12.06 8.32 -1.29
C ARG A 272 12.99 9.54 -1.30
N GLN A 273 13.30 10.05 -0.12
CA GLN A 273 14.31 11.06 0.12
C GLN A 273 15.28 10.53 1.17
N TYR A 274 16.56 10.61 0.88
CA TYR A 274 17.64 10.21 1.79
C TYR A 274 18.17 11.41 2.56
N TYR A 275 18.57 11.21 3.82
CA TYR A 275 19.20 12.24 4.64
C TYR A 275 20.47 11.75 5.35
N GLY A 276 21.55 12.52 5.30
CA GLY A 276 22.82 12.15 5.94
C GLY A 276 24.02 13.05 5.65
N PRO A 277 25.20 12.91 6.32
CA PRO A 277 26.36 13.77 6.09
C PRO A 277 27.00 13.50 4.72
N ASN A 278 26.73 12.30 4.18
CA ASN A 278 27.11 11.82 2.87
C ASN A 278 25.94 11.82 1.88
N ALA A 279 24.75 12.31 2.26
CA ALA A 279 23.67 12.60 1.32
C ALA A 279 23.97 13.89 0.51
N GLN A 280 25.25 14.13 0.21
CA GLN A 280 25.69 15.24 -0.62
C GLN A 280 24.88 15.19 -1.91
N ALA A 281 24.00 16.18 -2.05
CA ALA A 281 23.57 16.72 -3.32
C ALA A 281 23.20 15.67 -4.39
N THR A 282 22.23 14.81 -4.11
CA THR A 282 21.29 14.42 -5.18
C THR A 282 20.19 15.47 -5.34
N GLY A 283 20.47 16.73 -5.00
CA GLY A 283 19.80 17.90 -5.57
C GLY A 283 20.11 18.09 -7.07
N ASN A 284 20.40 16.99 -7.77
CA ASN A 284 20.48 16.98 -9.21
C ASN A 284 19.18 16.41 -9.75
N ASP A 285 18.59 17.17 -10.66
CA ASP A 285 17.66 16.77 -11.71
C ASP A 285 18.18 15.60 -12.61
N GLN A 286 19.06 14.72 -12.09
CA GLN A 286 19.60 13.56 -12.80
C GLN A 286 18.73 12.31 -12.68
N TYR A 287 17.70 12.33 -11.84
CA TYR A 287 16.72 11.26 -11.78
C TYR A 287 15.40 11.79 -12.36
N PRO A 288 15.24 11.81 -13.70
CA PRO A 288 13.94 12.06 -14.28
C PRO A 288 12.96 11.07 -13.64
N TYR A 289 11.81 11.60 -13.19
CA TYR A 289 10.67 10.83 -12.71
C TYR A 289 10.57 9.49 -13.47
N GLY A 290 10.87 8.36 -12.81
CA GLY A 290 10.66 7.02 -13.40
C GLY A 290 11.80 6.01 -13.36
N THR A 291 13.01 6.30 -12.87
CA THR A 291 14.01 5.22 -12.67
C THR A 291 13.84 4.56 -11.30
N LEU A 292 12.96 3.56 -11.22
CA LEU A 292 12.94 2.53 -10.17
C LEU A 292 14.11 1.56 -10.39
N GLY A 293 15.34 2.04 -10.22
CA GLY A 293 16.52 1.19 -10.14
C GLY A 293 16.90 1.02 -8.68
N ASN A 294 16.81 -0.19 -8.14
CA ASN A 294 17.55 -0.59 -6.93
C ASN A 294 19.05 -0.49 -7.27
N HIS A 295 19.62 0.70 -7.17
CA HIS A 295 21.05 0.88 -7.36
C HIS A 295 21.75 0.64 -6.02
N ARG A 296 22.90 -0.05 -6.09
CA ARG A 296 23.89 -0.28 -5.01
C ARG A 296 24.48 1.02 -4.39
N GLY A 297 23.76 2.14 -4.43
CA GLY A 297 24.16 3.46 -3.93
C GLY A 297 23.44 3.91 -2.65
N ASP A 298 22.48 3.13 -2.14
CA ASP A 298 21.65 3.49 -0.99
C ASP A 298 22.30 3.16 0.37
N VAL A 299 23.63 3.15 0.41
CA VAL A 299 24.42 2.81 1.59
C VAL A 299 25.47 3.88 1.89
N ASP A 300 25.76 4.09 3.17
CA ASP A 300 26.86 4.95 3.61
C ASP A 300 28.23 4.38 3.18
N GLN A 301 29.30 5.12 3.47
CA GLN A 301 30.69 4.72 3.21
C GLN A 301 31.11 3.39 3.87
N ASN A 302 30.29 2.85 4.77
CA ASN A 302 30.51 1.59 5.48
C ASN A 302 29.56 0.48 4.99
N GLY A 303 28.70 0.73 3.99
CA GLY A 303 27.73 -0.23 3.49
C GLY A 303 26.42 -0.31 4.28
N ASN A 304 26.16 0.62 5.21
CA ASN A 304 24.90 0.65 5.96
C ASN A 304 23.81 1.39 5.17
N PRO A 305 22.56 0.90 5.15
CA PRO A 305 21.45 1.62 4.48
C PRO A 305 21.33 3.06 4.97
N LEU A 306 21.18 3.99 4.02
CA LEU A 306 20.89 5.38 4.37
C LEU A 306 19.47 5.49 4.93
N PRO A 307 19.25 6.31 5.97
CA PRO A 307 17.92 6.62 6.44
C PRO A 307 17.05 7.24 5.32
N GLU A 308 15.85 6.69 5.12
CA GLU A 308 14.90 7.15 4.10
C GLU A 308 13.57 7.63 4.69
N ILE A 309 12.94 8.57 4.01
CA ILE A 309 11.57 9.02 4.28
C ILE A 309 10.83 9.28 2.96
N LEU A 310 9.52 9.04 2.94
CA LEU A 310 8.67 9.36 1.81
C LEU A 310 8.24 10.82 1.85
N VAL A 311 8.54 11.57 0.79
CA VAL A 311 8.26 13.01 0.67
C VAL A 311 7.63 13.27 -0.68
N GLU A 312 6.59 14.10 -0.68
CA GLU A 312 5.99 14.59 -1.92
C GLU A 312 6.83 15.74 -2.50
N ARG A 313 7.09 15.65 -3.81
CA ARG A 313 7.64 16.73 -4.61
C ARG A 313 6.63 17.06 -5.71
N GLN A 314 6.23 18.33 -5.77
CA GLN A 314 5.39 18.80 -6.87
C GLN A 314 6.20 18.81 -8.16
N ARG A 315 5.54 18.51 -9.27
CA ARG A 315 6.13 18.66 -10.58
C ARG A 315 6.48 20.13 -10.78
N ASN A 316 7.75 20.43 -11.07
CA ASN A 316 8.15 21.78 -11.45
C ASN A 316 7.51 22.09 -12.82
N PRO A 317 6.59 23.07 -12.92
CA PRO A 317 5.94 23.40 -14.19
C PRO A 317 6.94 23.89 -15.25
N ASP A 318 8.14 24.34 -14.84
CA ASP A 318 9.20 24.82 -15.73
C ASP A 318 10.22 23.74 -16.13
N ALA A 319 10.07 22.50 -15.65
CA ALA A 319 10.93 21.38 -16.02
C ALA A 319 10.42 20.73 -17.32
N SER A 320 10.80 21.32 -18.46
CA SER A 320 10.64 20.76 -19.81
C SER A 320 11.95 20.85 -20.59
#